data_AF-A0A957QFF2-F1
#
_entry.id   AF-A0A957QFF2-F1
#
_cell.length_a   1.000
_cell.length_b   1.000
_cell.length_c   1.000
_cell.angle_alpha   90.00
_cell.angle_beta   90.00
_cell.angle_gamma   90.00
#
_symmetry.space_group_name_H-M   'P 1'
#
loop_
_entity.id
_entity.type
_entity.pdbx_description
1 polymer ?
#
loop_
_entity_poly.entity_id
_entity_poly.type
_entity_poly.pdbx_seq_one_letter_code
_entity_poly.pdbx_strand_id
1 'polypeptide(L)'
;MTELFVLLIGLAACAVVLLPLLREQRRPWLVTEVSGEGEALRQEELTALEALRDLTMDFKLGNLSGSDYHALAAPLQTRLKHTQALQAEHQQLEIEDAVVDADWDQFLEAEIQAARRVSVQTVGGAARFCHQCGHGIEKHHRFCPGCGTSLQTSSPAASESAAGQAGPMKTSIAAATKSARVEAAPPGASVNGIKPASLSAPHPLVQGAASNSASAGKSRRQWLWWGTGVVAVIWVAVVIGIYVNARNSQTANTPLAQFDAPIETITTAGDSLLLGTRAGLQHSSDGRSWSGTGLAEPVLTAAALDEAGTQWLASTMTGLRQSLDSGATWQALTPDEGEDAPGFVDLAALPPMGIVWGLTEEALYGSEDGGITWTLLSNELPGRGRALAVGPGLIYVGTDQGVFASGDGGRNWSSQNGSVNGRIVSLDVRSLAFDAVSGMLYAGTPVGLSFLNTDVGGGWGQRSLTGVVTSLRLDGQNNQVLWVGTQDGRLFRSPNRGVSWQ
;
A
#
# COMPACT_ATOMS: atom_id res chain seq x y z
N MET A 1 -19.83 45.17 13.34
CA MET A 1 -19.52 44.28 12.19
C MET A 1 -18.37 43.32 12.49
N THR A 2 -17.22 43.77 12.99
CA THR A 2 -16.03 42.92 13.26
C THR A 2 -16.29 41.67 14.11
N GLU A 3 -16.91 41.79 15.29
CA GLU A 3 -17.18 40.63 16.18
C GLU A 3 -18.08 39.56 15.51
N LEU A 4 -19.02 39.97 14.63
CA LEU A 4 -19.86 39.04 13.86
C LEU A 4 -19.05 38.31 12.77
N PHE A 5 -18.11 39.01 12.12
CA PHE A 5 -17.29 38.45 11.04
C PHE A 5 -16.31 37.40 11.55
N VAL A 6 -15.72 37.62 12.73
CA VAL A 6 -14.85 36.63 13.40
C VAL A 6 -15.65 35.39 13.83
N LEU A 7 -16.89 35.57 14.34
CA LEU A 7 -17.78 34.44 14.65
C LEU A 7 -18.17 33.65 13.39
N LEU A 8 -18.46 34.32 12.27
CA LEU A 8 -18.76 33.65 11.00
C LEU A 8 -17.56 32.88 10.44
N ILE A 9 -16.34 33.44 10.52
CA ILE A 9 -15.11 32.73 10.13
C ILE A 9 -14.86 31.53 11.05
N GLY A 10 -15.05 31.68 12.37
CA GLY A 10 -14.90 30.58 13.33
C GLY A 10 -15.92 29.45 13.11
N LEU A 11 -17.18 29.80 12.80
CA LEU A 11 -18.22 28.84 12.43
C LEU A 11 -17.94 28.18 11.07
N ALA A 12 -17.43 28.92 10.09
CA ALA A 12 -17.02 28.36 8.80
C ALA A 12 -15.83 27.40 8.94
N ALA A 13 -14.82 27.73 9.76
CA ALA A 13 -13.71 26.85 10.06
C ALA A 13 -14.16 25.58 10.82
N CYS A 14 -15.04 25.74 11.83
CA CYS A 14 -15.68 24.59 12.49
C CYS A 14 -16.47 23.75 11.49
N ALA A 15 -17.22 24.37 10.56
CA ALA A 15 -17.97 23.66 9.54
C ALA A 15 -17.04 22.89 8.59
N VAL A 16 -15.93 23.48 8.13
CA VAL A 16 -14.95 22.79 7.25
C VAL A 16 -14.28 21.59 7.93
N VAL A 17 -14.06 21.63 9.25
CA VAL A 17 -13.47 20.51 10.01
C VAL A 17 -14.52 19.48 10.47
N LEU A 18 -15.74 19.93 10.80
CA LEU A 18 -16.82 19.05 11.26
C LEU A 18 -17.66 18.46 10.13
N LEU A 19 -17.77 19.07 8.94
CA LEU A 19 -18.51 18.44 7.83
C LEU A 19 -17.91 17.12 7.36
N PRO A 20 -16.58 16.92 7.29
CA PRO A 20 -15.99 15.60 7.03
C PRO A 20 -16.36 14.58 8.11
N LEU A 21 -16.08 14.87 9.39
CA LEU A 21 -16.38 13.98 10.51
C LEU A 21 -17.89 13.68 10.67
N LEU A 22 -18.75 14.68 10.40
CA LEU A 22 -20.20 14.53 10.38
C LEU A 22 -20.74 13.98 9.05
N ARG A 23 -19.93 13.83 8.00
CA ARG A 23 -20.27 13.04 6.79
C ARG A 23 -19.84 11.58 6.95
N GLU A 24 -18.75 11.32 7.65
CA GLU A 24 -18.36 9.97 8.08
C GLU A 24 -19.40 9.42 9.08
N GLN A 25 -19.76 10.19 10.12
CA GLN A 25 -20.85 9.81 11.04
C GLN A 25 -22.26 9.99 10.45
N ARG A 26 -22.41 10.68 9.31
CA ARG A 26 -23.66 10.69 8.52
C ARG A 26 -23.49 10.08 7.13
N ARG A 27 -22.90 8.88 7.09
CA ARG A 27 -23.44 7.79 6.28
C ARG A 27 -24.14 6.78 7.19
N PRO A 28 -25.37 7.06 7.69
CA PRO A 28 -26.19 6.00 8.24
C PRO A 28 -26.68 5.16 7.05
N TRP A 29 -26.11 3.96 6.88
CA TRP A 29 -26.71 2.84 6.14
C TRP A 29 -27.30 3.16 4.74
N LEU A 30 -26.61 3.99 3.93
CA LEU A 30 -26.80 4.05 2.48
C LEU A 30 -25.45 4.09 1.75
N VAL A 31 -24.87 2.90 1.59
CA VAL A 31 -24.41 2.23 0.36
C VAL A 31 -23.77 0.93 0.83
N THR A 32 -24.57 -0.15 0.84
CA THR A 32 -24.23 -1.60 0.80
C THR A 32 -25.47 -2.39 1.25
N GLU A 33 -26.58 -2.27 0.51
CA GLU A 33 -27.66 -3.27 0.58
C GLU A 33 -27.57 -4.14 -0.69
N VAL A 34 -27.45 -3.52 -1.87
CA VAL A 34 -27.13 -4.16 -3.17
C VAL A 34 -26.04 -5.25 -3.09
N SER A 35 -24.89 -4.99 -2.46
CA SER A 35 -23.79 -5.96 -2.33
C SER A 35 -24.03 -7.04 -1.27
N GLY A 36 -24.95 -6.83 -0.33
CA GLY A 36 -25.38 -7.83 0.64
C GLY A 36 -26.53 -8.69 0.10
N GLU A 37 -27.47 -8.09 -0.62
CA GLU A 37 -28.59 -8.76 -1.29
C GLU A 37 -28.12 -9.67 -2.41
N GLY A 38 -27.19 -9.21 -3.27
CA GLY A 38 -26.60 -10.05 -4.32
C GLY A 38 -25.83 -11.27 -3.78
N GLU A 39 -25.19 -11.14 -2.61
CA GLU A 39 -24.53 -12.25 -1.91
C GLU A 39 -25.55 -13.19 -1.25
N ALA A 40 -26.54 -12.64 -0.56
CA ALA A 40 -27.61 -13.41 0.08
C ALA A 40 -28.44 -14.21 -0.93
N LEU A 41 -28.77 -13.62 -2.09
CA LEU A 41 -29.49 -14.29 -3.17
C LEU A 41 -28.67 -15.43 -3.80
N ARG A 42 -27.35 -15.28 -3.94
CA ARG A 42 -26.46 -16.37 -4.39
C ARG A 42 -26.36 -17.49 -3.35
N GLN A 43 -26.29 -17.16 -2.06
CA GLN A 43 -26.28 -18.17 -0.99
C GLN A 43 -27.64 -18.89 -0.84
N GLU A 44 -28.75 -18.18 -1.06
CA GLU A 44 -30.10 -18.75 -1.09
C GLU A 44 -30.32 -19.66 -2.31
N GLU A 45 -29.75 -19.33 -3.46
CA GLU A 45 -29.72 -20.20 -4.64
C GLU A 45 -28.89 -21.47 -4.38
N LEU A 46 -27.65 -21.33 -3.89
CA LEU A 46 -26.76 -22.47 -3.61
C LEU A 46 -27.43 -23.45 -2.65
N THR A 47 -27.96 -22.97 -1.52
CA THR A 47 -28.65 -23.83 -0.55
C THR A 47 -29.93 -24.48 -1.09
N ALA A 48 -30.65 -23.83 -2.00
CA ALA A 48 -31.80 -24.43 -2.70
C ALA A 48 -31.37 -25.51 -3.71
N LEU A 49 -30.25 -25.31 -4.43
CA LEU A 49 -29.69 -26.28 -5.37
C LEU A 49 -29.14 -27.53 -4.65
N GLU A 50 -28.48 -27.36 -3.52
CA GLU A 50 -28.00 -28.49 -2.69
C GLU A 50 -29.17 -29.29 -2.11
N ALA A 51 -30.18 -28.64 -1.53
CA ALA A 51 -31.37 -29.32 -1.05
C ALA A 51 -32.10 -30.11 -2.16
N LEU A 52 -32.13 -29.58 -3.39
CA LEU A 52 -32.68 -30.29 -4.56
C LEU A 52 -31.80 -31.45 -5.03
N ARG A 53 -30.47 -31.31 -5.01
CA ARG A 53 -29.51 -32.38 -5.32
C ARG A 53 -29.70 -33.56 -4.37
N ASP A 54 -29.81 -33.28 -3.08
CA ASP A 54 -29.82 -34.29 -2.04
C ASP A 54 -31.19 -35.00 -1.97
N LEU A 55 -32.31 -34.27 -2.11
CA LEU A 55 -33.64 -34.86 -2.34
C LEU A 55 -33.68 -35.75 -3.59
N THR A 56 -32.99 -35.34 -4.66
CA THR A 56 -32.87 -36.15 -5.89
C THR A 56 -32.03 -37.41 -5.67
N MET A 57 -31.09 -37.39 -4.73
CA MET A 57 -30.28 -38.55 -4.36
C MET A 57 -31.09 -39.54 -3.52
N ASP A 58 -31.82 -39.07 -2.50
CA ASP A 58 -32.70 -39.91 -1.68
C ASP A 58 -33.82 -40.58 -2.50
N PHE A 59 -34.42 -39.85 -3.46
CA PHE A 59 -35.38 -40.44 -4.39
C PHE A 59 -34.75 -41.53 -5.28
N LYS A 60 -33.52 -41.32 -5.78
CA LYS A 60 -32.78 -42.33 -6.57
C LYS A 60 -32.35 -43.55 -5.76
N LEU A 61 -32.07 -43.39 -4.46
CA LEU A 61 -31.74 -44.47 -3.53
C LEU A 61 -32.99 -45.25 -3.06
N GLY A 62 -34.20 -44.75 -3.35
CA GLY A 62 -35.45 -45.35 -2.91
C GLY A 62 -35.82 -45.03 -1.45
N ASN A 63 -35.12 -44.11 -0.81
CA ASN A 63 -35.39 -43.64 0.55
C ASN A 63 -36.68 -42.81 0.64
N LEU A 64 -37.17 -42.30 -0.49
CA LEU A 64 -38.21 -41.28 -0.57
C LEU A 64 -39.22 -41.60 -1.69
N SER A 65 -40.52 -41.46 -1.43
CA SER A 65 -41.55 -41.80 -2.43
C SER A 65 -41.68 -40.71 -3.50
N GLY A 66 -42.20 -41.07 -4.68
CA GLY A 66 -42.40 -40.09 -5.77
C GLY A 66 -43.35 -38.95 -5.42
N SER A 67 -44.39 -39.21 -4.63
CA SER A 67 -45.31 -38.17 -4.13
C SER A 67 -44.62 -37.22 -3.16
N ASP A 68 -43.80 -37.76 -2.25
CA ASP A 68 -43.11 -36.95 -1.24
C ASP A 68 -41.98 -36.13 -1.86
N TYR A 69 -41.26 -36.72 -2.83
CA TYR A 69 -40.23 -36.03 -3.60
C TYR A 69 -40.81 -34.83 -4.35
N HIS A 70 -41.95 -35.01 -5.04
CA HIS A 70 -42.61 -33.89 -5.73
C HIS A 70 -43.15 -32.85 -4.75
N ALA A 71 -43.66 -33.25 -3.57
CA ALA A 71 -44.14 -32.32 -2.55
C ALA A 71 -43.00 -31.46 -1.94
N LEU A 72 -41.81 -32.04 -1.74
CA LEU A 72 -40.64 -31.36 -1.17
C LEU A 72 -39.85 -30.56 -2.20
N ALA A 73 -39.72 -31.06 -3.44
CA ALA A 73 -38.99 -30.38 -4.50
C ALA A 73 -39.74 -29.17 -5.09
N ALA A 74 -41.08 -29.20 -5.15
CA ALA A 74 -41.88 -28.10 -5.72
C ALA A 74 -41.62 -26.72 -5.07
N PRO A 75 -41.65 -26.53 -3.73
CA PRO A 75 -41.38 -25.23 -3.13
C PRO A 75 -39.94 -24.76 -3.37
N LEU A 76 -38.96 -25.67 -3.37
CA LEU A 76 -37.56 -25.34 -3.66
C LEU A 76 -37.36 -24.89 -5.12
N GLN A 77 -38.01 -25.56 -6.08
CA GLN A 77 -37.98 -25.16 -7.50
C GLN A 77 -38.68 -23.81 -7.75
N THR A 78 -39.72 -23.46 -7.00
CA THR A 78 -40.33 -22.13 -7.04
C THR A 78 -39.40 -21.07 -6.43
N ARG A 79 -38.74 -21.38 -5.30
CA ARG A 79 -37.79 -20.48 -4.64
C ARG A 79 -36.58 -20.17 -5.53
N LEU A 80 -36.00 -21.20 -6.14
CA LEU A 80 -34.89 -21.08 -7.10
C LEU A 80 -35.22 -20.18 -8.30
N LYS A 81 -36.42 -20.31 -8.88
CA LYS A 81 -36.87 -19.44 -9.98
C LYS A 81 -37.08 -17.99 -9.56
N HIS A 82 -37.37 -17.75 -8.28
CA HIS A 82 -37.54 -16.41 -7.73
C HIS A 82 -36.18 -15.73 -7.49
N THR A 83 -35.21 -16.44 -6.91
CA THR A 83 -33.85 -15.89 -6.71
C THR A 83 -33.16 -15.61 -8.05
N GLN A 84 -33.29 -16.51 -9.04
CA GLN A 84 -32.74 -16.32 -10.39
C GLN A 84 -33.37 -15.14 -11.14
N ALA A 85 -34.65 -14.84 -10.91
CA ALA A 85 -35.30 -13.65 -11.49
C ALA A 85 -34.75 -12.35 -10.87
N LEU A 86 -34.58 -12.31 -9.54
CA LEU A 86 -34.02 -11.15 -8.83
C LEU A 86 -32.55 -10.90 -9.20
N GLN A 87 -31.74 -11.95 -9.35
CA GLN A 87 -30.35 -11.83 -9.81
C GLN A 87 -30.27 -11.19 -11.21
N ALA A 88 -31.15 -11.56 -12.14
CA ALA A 88 -31.20 -10.97 -13.47
C ALA A 88 -31.61 -9.49 -13.45
N GLU A 89 -32.51 -9.11 -12.54
CA GLU A 89 -32.92 -7.71 -12.32
C GLU A 89 -31.77 -6.88 -11.73
N HIS A 90 -31.06 -7.39 -10.70
CA HIS A 90 -29.85 -6.76 -10.16
C HIS A 90 -28.75 -6.60 -11.21
N GLN A 91 -28.47 -7.64 -12.00
CA GLN A 91 -27.43 -7.58 -13.04
C GLN A 91 -27.73 -6.53 -14.11
N GLN A 92 -29.00 -6.27 -14.42
CA GLN A 92 -29.37 -5.22 -15.36
C GLN A 92 -29.22 -3.81 -14.77
N LEU A 93 -29.48 -3.62 -13.46
CA LEU A 93 -29.23 -2.36 -12.76
C LEU A 93 -27.74 -2.03 -12.65
N GLU A 94 -26.88 -3.01 -12.36
CA GLU A 94 -25.42 -2.83 -12.34
C GLU A 94 -24.86 -2.39 -13.71
N ILE A 95 -25.48 -2.84 -14.81
CA ILE A 95 -25.12 -2.41 -16.18
C ILE A 95 -25.56 -0.96 -16.43
N GLU A 96 -26.71 -0.52 -15.92
CA GLU A 96 -27.18 0.86 -16.09
C GLU A 96 -26.32 1.86 -15.29
N ASP A 97 -25.96 1.57 -14.03
CA ASP A 97 -25.04 2.41 -13.25
C ASP A 97 -23.64 2.49 -13.89
N ALA A 98 -23.09 1.37 -14.39
CA ALA A 98 -21.79 1.35 -15.06
C ALA A 98 -21.75 2.16 -16.37
N VAL A 99 -22.89 2.31 -17.06
CA VAL A 99 -23.01 3.20 -18.23
C VAL A 99 -23.05 4.68 -17.81
N VAL A 100 -23.69 5.01 -16.67
CA VAL A 100 -23.75 6.38 -16.15
C VAL A 100 -22.38 6.89 -15.72
N ASP A 101 -21.58 6.09 -15.01
CA ASP A 101 -20.23 6.49 -14.60
C ASP A 101 -19.28 6.71 -15.80
N ALA A 102 -19.42 5.92 -16.88
CA ALA A 102 -18.62 6.07 -18.09
C ALA A 102 -18.88 7.41 -18.84
N ASP A 103 -20.11 7.93 -18.79
CA ASP A 103 -20.44 9.26 -19.32
C ASP A 103 -19.88 10.38 -18.42
N TRP A 104 -19.84 10.18 -17.09
CA TRP A 104 -19.22 11.12 -16.15
C TRP A 104 -17.70 11.24 -16.35
N ASP A 105 -16.99 10.13 -16.58
CA ASP A 105 -15.55 10.15 -16.87
C ASP A 105 -15.23 10.88 -18.19
N GLN A 106 -16.05 10.68 -19.24
CA GLN A 106 -15.93 11.44 -20.48
C GLN A 106 -16.16 12.94 -20.28
N PHE A 107 -17.16 13.32 -19.49
CA PHE A 107 -17.41 14.72 -19.12
C PHE A 107 -16.22 15.33 -18.35
N LEU A 108 -15.64 14.58 -17.40
CA LEU A 108 -14.53 15.05 -16.58
C LEU A 108 -13.26 15.28 -17.40
N GLU A 109 -12.89 14.36 -18.29
CA GLU A 109 -11.72 14.51 -19.17
C GLU A 109 -11.93 15.65 -20.20
N ALA A 110 -13.15 15.88 -20.69
CA ALA A 110 -13.46 17.02 -21.55
C ALA A 110 -13.18 18.36 -20.84
N GLU A 111 -13.61 18.50 -19.58
CA GLU A 111 -13.41 19.72 -18.78
C GLU A 111 -11.92 19.91 -18.39
N ILE A 112 -11.21 18.83 -18.09
CA ILE A 112 -9.74 18.83 -17.88
C ILE A 112 -9.01 19.30 -19.15
N GLN A 113 -9.43 18.85 -20.34
CA GLN A 113 -8.86 19.32 -21.60
C GLN A 113 -9.20 20.79 -21.90
N ALA A 114 -10.39 21.27 -21.52
CA ALA A 114 -10.75 22.69 -21.62
C ALA A 114 -9.83 23.54 -20.73
N ALA A 115 -9.65 23.16 -19.46
CA ALA A 115 -8.74 23.84 -18.54
C ALA A 115 -7.28 23.85 -19.04
N ARG A 116 -6.79 22.74 -19.61
CA ARG A 116 -5.45 22.67 -20.24
C ARG A 116 -5.30 23.66 -21.39
N ARG A 117 -6.31 23.83 -22.26
CA ARG A 117 -6.26 24.81 -23.39
C ARG A 117 -6.12 26.25 -22.89
N VAL A 118 -6.78 26.62 -21.79
CA VAL A 118 -6.64 27.95 -21.15
C VAL A 118 -5.23 28.16 -20.59
N SER A 119 -4.62 27.13 -19.98
CA SER A 119 -3.26 27.22 -19.43
C SER A 119 -2.18 27.49 -20.50
N VAL A 120 -2.37 26.98 -21.73
CA VAL A 120 -1.42 27.14 -22.84
C VAL A 120 -1.45 28.56 -23.44
N GLN A 121 -2.59 29.25 -23.38
CA GLN A 121 -2.71 30.61 -23.93
C GLN A 121 -2.14 31.72 -23.05
N THR A 122 -1.84 31.45 -21.77
CA THR A 122 -1.44 32.47 -20.79
C THR A 122 0.06 32.58 -20.53
N VAL A 123 0.89 31.67 -21.06
CA VAL A 123 2.37 31.70 -20.92
C VAL A 123 3.05 31.82 -22.29
N GLY A 124 3.12 33.05 -22.79
CA GLY A 124 3.79 33.41 -24.05
C GLY A 124 5.33 33.34 -24.00
N GLY A 125 5.90 32.15 -23.75
CA GLY A 125 7.35 31.96 -23.78
C GLY A 125 7.79 30.56 -23.32
N ALA A 126 8.43 29.80 -24.21
CA ALA A 126 8.95 28.47 -23.89
C ALA A 126 10.08 28.54 -22.84
N ALA A 127 9.73 28.26 -21.58
CA ALA A 127 10.68 28.12 -20.49
C ALA A 127 11.58 26.89 -20.68
N ARG A 128 12.87 27.04 -20.44
CA ARG A 128 13.81 25.91 -20.28
C ARG A 128 14.09 25.69 -18.81
N PHE A 129 14.37 24.47 -18.41
CA PHE A 129 14.72 24.10 -17.03
C PHE A 129 16.09 23.42 -16.98
N CYS A 130 16.81 23.58 -15.88
CA CYS A 130 18.12 22.96 -15.71
C CYS A 130 17.98 21.45 -15.49
N HIS A 131 18.59 20.65 -16.35
CA HIS A 131 18.57 19.18 -16.26
C HIS A 131 19.15 18.62 -14.95
N GLN A 132 19.94 19.40 -14.21
CA GLN A 132 20.63 18.96 -12.98
C GLN A 132 20.03 19.51 -11.67
N CYS A 133 19.15 20.52 -11.73
CA CYS A 133 18.55 21.12 -10.52
C CYS A 133 17.12 21.67 -10.69
N GLY A 134 16.48 21.50 -11.85
CA GLY A 134 15.11 21.96 -12.12
C GLY A 134 14.92 23.49 -12.22
N HIS A 135 15.94 24.29 -11.90
CA HIS A 135 15.82 25.76 -11.90
C HIS A 135 15.50 26.33 -13.30
N GLY A 136 14.70 27.39 -13.35
CA GLY A 136 14.31 28.06 -14.59
C GLY A 136 15.49 28.71 -15.32
N ILE A 137 15.50 28.59 -16.65
CA ILE A 137 16.57 29.08 -17.52
C ILE A 137 15.98 30.02 -18.58
N GLU A 138 16.37 31.29 -18.51
CA GLU A 138 16.13 32.24 -19.58
C GLU A 138 17.09 32.01 -20.77
N LYS A 139 16.67 32.40 -21.97
CA LYS A 139 17.39 32.14 -23.24
C LYS A 139 18.83 32.68 -23.30
N HIS A 140 19.23 33.57 -22.38
CA HIS A 140 20.53 34.22 -22.35
C HIS A 140 21.53 33.62 -21.34
N HIS A 141 21.11 32.68 -20.48
CA HIS A 141 21.98 32.04 -19.49
C HIS A 141 22.90 30.98 -20.13
N ARG A 142 24.23 31.15 -19.99
CA ARG A 142 25.25 30.14 -20.39
C ARG A 142 25.57 29.11 -19.30
N PHE A 143 25.30 29.44 -18.04
CA PHE A 143 25.47 28.60 -16.86
C PHE A 143 24.19 28.69 -16.03
N CYS A 144 23.84 27.64 -15.30
CA CYS A 144 22.68 27.69 -14.41
C CYS A 144 22.96 28.58 -13.18
N PRO A 145 22.13 29.60 -12.88
CA PRO A 145 22.35 30.47 -11.72
C PRO A 145 22.14 29.76 -10.38
N GLY A 146 21.44 28.61 -10.35
CA GLY A 146 21.21 27.84 -9.12
C GLY A 146 22.32 26.86 -8.74
N CYS A 147 23.04 26.29 -9.73
CA CYS A 147 24.04 25.24 -9.48
C CYS A 147 25.37 25.40 -10.24
N GLY A 148 25.55 26.45 -11.04
CA GLY A 148 26.77 26.72 -11.80
C GLY A 148 27.02 25.84 -13.04
N THR A 149 26.23 24.77 -13.25
CA THR A 149 26.40 23.84 -14.39
C THR A 149 26.38 24.55 -15.73
N SER A 150 27.34 24.24 -16.60
CA SER A 150 27.39 24.76 -17.98
C SER A 150 26.21 24.25 -18.81
N LEU A 151 25.63 25.13 -19.62
CA LEU A 151 24.49 24.84 -20.47
C LEU A 151 24.89 24.71 -21.96
N GLN A 152 26.19 24.63 -22.26
CA GLN A 152 26.69 24.47 -23.62
C GLN A 152 26.91 22.99 -23.95
N THR A 153 26.11 22.47 -24.89
CA THR A 153 26.19 21.09 -25.39
C THR A 153 27.37 20.90 -26.34
N SER A 154 28.37 20.11 -25.93
CA SER A 154 29.39 19.57 -26.84
C SER A 154 28.85 18.32 -27.55
N SER A 155 28.66 18.37 -28.86
CA SER A 155 28.37 17.17 -29.66
C SER A 155 29.66 16.35 -29.85
N PRO A 156 29.62 15.00 -29.79
CA PRO A 156 30.74 14.17 -30.22
C PRO A 156 30.99 14.29 -31.73
N ALA A 157 32.18 13.87 -32.17
CA ALA A 157 32.70 14.09 -33.52
C ALA A 157 32.42 12.94 -34.50
N ALA A 158 32.44 13.25 -35.79
CA ALA A 158 32.57 12.29 -36.88
C ALA A 158 33.49 12.84 -37.99
N SER A 159 34.40 11.98 -38.46
CA SER A 159 35.11 11.98 -39.76
C SER A 159 35.59 13.29 -40.45
N GLU A 160 36.93 13.39 -40.50
CA GLU A 160 37.74 13.58 -41.73
C GLU A 160 37.89 14.94 -42.49
N SER A 161 39.18 15.31 -42.64
CA SER A 161 39.88 15.69 -43.89
C SER A 161 40.38 17.13 -44.12
N ALA A 162 41.59 17.18 -44.71
CA ALA A 162 42.17 18.19 -45.60
C ALA A 162 42.34 19.69 -45.18
N ALA A 163 43.57 20.02 -44.76
CA ALA A 163 44.43 21.12 -45.26
C ALA A 163 43.85 22.54 -45.56
N GLY A 164 44.45 23.58 -44.95
CA GLY A 164 44.21 24.99 -45.32
C GLY A 164 45.14 25.98 -44.61
N GLN A 165 46.15 26.48 -45.32
CA GLN A 165 47.30 27.26 -44.82
C GLN A 165 47.00 28.64 -44.18
N ALA A 166 47.95 29.06 -43.32
CA ALA A 166 48.49 30.42 -43.18
C ALA A 166 47.65 31.61 -42.67
N GLY A 167 48.27 32.40 -41.76
CA GLY A 167 48.09 33.87 -41.73
C GLY A 167 47.92 34.49 -40.33
N PRO A 168 48.81 35.40 -39.88
CA PRO A 168 48.77 35.90 -38.50
C PRO A 168 48.56 37.42 -38.37
N MET A 169 48.62 37.90 -37.10
CA MET A 169 48.81 39.32 -36.69
C MET A 169 47.57 40.24 -36.85
N LYS A 170 47.42 41.39 -36.14
CA LYS A 170 48.35 42.12 -35.23
C LYS A 170 47.58 42.97 -34.17
N THR A 171 48.11 42.99 -32.95
CA THR A 171 48.25 44.12 -31.97
C THR A 171 47.37 45.39 -32.00
N SER A 172 47.22 45.99 -30.79
CA SER A 172 47.16 47.46 -30.50
C SER A 172 45.80 48.18 -30.70
N ILE A 173 45.49 49.35 -30.12
CA ILE A 173 46.03 50.11 -28.94
C ILE A 173 44.89 51.00 -28.37
N ALA A 174 45.14 51.69 -27.24
CA ALA A 174 44.16 52.40 -26.41
C ALA A 174 43.57 53.75 -26.95
N ALA A 175 42.53 54.21 -26.22
CA ALA A 175 42.23 55.61 -25.82
C ALA A 175 41.18 56.47 -26.60
N ALA A 176 40.84 57.62 -25.96
CA ALA A 176 40.21 58.85 -26.48
C ALA A 176 38.67 59.09 -26.40
N THR A 177 38.18 59.34 -25.17
CA THR A 177 37.42 60.55 -24.74
C THR A 177 36.47 61.32 -25.71
N LYS A 178 35.21 61.51 -25.26
CA LYS A 178 34.46 62.81 -25.10
C LYS A 178 33.01 62.52 -24.63
N SER A 179 32.18 63.38 -24.02
CA SER A 179 32.30 64.52 -23.08
C SER A 179 31.09 65.47 -23.27
N ALA A 180 30.01 65.30 -22.49
CA ALA A 180 29.00 66.32 -22.11
C ALA A 180 28.13 65.71 -20.96
N ARG A 181 27.77 66.38 -19.84
CA ARG A 181 27.03 67.65 -19.60
C ARG A 181 25.60 67.62 -20.18
N VAL A 182 24.49 67.96 -19.49
CA VAL A 182 24.20 68.53 -18.14
C VAL A 182 22.69 68.26 -17.82
N GLU A 183 22.02 68.41 -16.66
CA GLU A 183 22.23 69.20 -15.42
C GLU A 183 22.24 68.34 -14.12
N ALA A 184 21.29 68.50 -13.16
CA ALA A 184 21.62 68.33 -11.73
C ALA A 184 20.48 68.02 -10.70
N ALA A 185 20.92 67.65 -9.49
CA ALA A 185 20.20 67.81 -8.21
C ALA A 185 20.85 68.97 -7.39
N PRO A 186 20.26 69.44 -6.26
CA PRO A 186 20.85 69.04 -4.97
C PRO A 186 19.91 69.03 -3.73
N PRO A 187 20.37 68.49 -2.58
CA PRO A 187 19.69 68.58 -1.26
C PRO A 187 20.47 69.40 -0.20
N GLY A 188 19.86 69.61 0.99
CA GLY A 188 20.50 70.04 2.26
C GLY A 188 20.21 71.50 2.72
N ALA A 189 20.62 71.98 3.92
CA ALA A 189 20.93 71.30 5.19
C ALA A 189 21.13 72.29 6.39
N SER A 190 20.52 72.00 7.56
CA SER A 190 21.05 72.20 8.94
C SER A 190 21.25 73.59 9.64
N VAL A 191 21.34 73.54 11.00
CA VAL A 191 22.05 74.44 11.98
C VAL A 191 21.28 75.51 12.83
N ASN A 192 21.25 75.24 14.16
CA ASN A 192 21.30 76.06 15.41
C ASN A 192 20.39 77.30 15.70
N GLY A 193 20.03 77.50 17.00
CA GLY A 193 19.20 78.66 17.42
C GLY A 193 18.96 79.04 18.91
N ILE A 194 19.59 78.42 19.93
CA ILE A 194 19.70 78.94 21.34
C ILE A 194 18.39 79.01 22.22
N LYS A 195 18.58 79.03 23.55
CA LYS A 195 17.58 79.07 24.67
C LYS A 195 17.91 80.30 25.56
N PRO A 196 17.02 80.86 26.44
CA PRO A 196 16.63 80.17 27.69
C PRO A 196 15.28 80.60 28.37
N ALA A 197 15.00 79.98 29.52
CA ALA A 197 14.25 80.52 30.69
C ALA A 197 12.74 80.88 30.57
N SER A 198 11.90 80.80 31.62
CA SER A 198 11.97 80.08 32.92
C SER A 198 10.64 80.23 33.71
N LEU A 199 10.21 79.20 34.45
CA LEU A 199 9.36 79.27 35.67
C LEU A 199 7.92 79.88 35.50
N SER A 200 6.88 79.54 36.27
CA SER A 200 6.69 78.69 37.46
C SER A 200 5.22 78.24 37.58
N ALA A 201 4.92 77.26 38.45
CA ALA A 201 3.59 77.05 39.04
C ALA A 201 3.63 77.43 40.54
N PRO A 202 2.50 77.77 41.19
CA PRO A 202 1.77 76.71 41.92
C PRO A 202 0.22 76.87 42.02
N HIS A 203 -0.41 75.86 42.64
CA HIS A 203 -1.79 75.76 43.18
C HIS A 203 -2.05 76.75 44.38
N PRO A 204 -3.21 76.81 45.11
CA PRO A 204 -4.30 75.81 45.25
C PRO A 204 -5.78 76.23 45.52
N LEU A 205 -6.70 75.23 45.52
CA LEU A 205 -8.06 75.18 46.18
C LEU A 205 -9.14 76.17 45.65
N VAL A 206 -10.48 76.06 45.88
CA VAL A 206 -11.34 75.29 46.83
C VAL A 206 -12.53 74.59 46.10
N GLN A 207 -13.21 73.70 46.82
CA GLN A 207 -14.35 72.82 46.49
C GLN A 207 -15.61 73.43 45.84
N GLY A 208 -16.37 72.58 45.13
CA GLY A 208 -17.81 72.69 44.80
C GLY A 208 -18.39 71.29 44.53
N ALA A 209 -19.68 71.04 44.83
CA ALA A 209 -20.26 69.68 44.87
C ALA A 209 -21.45 69.46 43.90
N ALA A 210 -21.94 68.22 43.84
CA ALA A 210 -23.00 67.66 42.96
C ALA A 210 -22.54 67.37 41.50
N SER A 211 -22.95 66.28 40.82
CA SER A 211 -23.76 65.11 41.23
C SER A 211 -23.59 63.88 40.30
N ASN A 212 -24.06 62.71 40.76
CA ASN A 212 -24.60 61.57 40.00
C ASN A 212 -23.70 60.70 39.07
N SER A 213 -23.47 59.46 39.55
CA SER A 213 -23.58 58.17 38.84
C SER A 213 -22.88 57.93 37.49
N ALA A 214 -21.89 57.03 37.48
CA ALA A 214 -21.54 56.22 36.32
C ALA A 214 -21.05 54.81 36.73
N SER A 215 -21.55 53.80 36.02
CA SER A 215 -21.43 52.35 36.21
C SER A 215 -20.02 51.76 36.39
N ALA A 216 -19.92 50.72 37.23
CA ALA A 216 -18.82 49.76 37.18
C ALA A 216 -18.92 48.90 35.89
N GLY A 217 -17.82 48.76 35.14
CA GLY A 217 -17.90 48.13 33.81
C GLY A 217 -16.58 47.81 33.09
N LYS A 218 -15.58 47.23 33.77
CA LYS A 218 -14.28 46.87 33.13
C LYS A 218 -13.77 45.43 33.30
N SER A 219 -14.29 44.63 34.23
CA SER A 219 -13.69 43.30 34.55
C SER A 219 -14.10 42.14 33.62
N ARG A 220 -15.29 42.19 33.00
CA ARG A 220 -15.91 40.99 32.39
C ARG A 220 -15.34 40.57 31.02
N ARG A 221 -14.78 41.49 30.22
CA ARG A 221 -14.21 41.16 28.89
C ARG A 221 -12.84 40.46 28.97
N GLN A 222 -12.02 40.71 30.00
CA GLN A 222 -10.69 40.09 30.10
C GLN A 222 -10.75 38.60 30.46
N TRP A 223 -11.59 38.22 31.44
CA TRP A 223 -11.72 36.80 31.86
C TRP A 223 -12.12 35.84 30.73
N LEU A 224 -12.95 36.30 29.78
CA LEU A 224 -13.37 35.49 28.64
C LEU A 224 -12.23 35.13 27.68
N TRP A 225 -11.23 36.02 27.50
CA TRP A 225 -10.08 35.75 26.63
C TRP A 225 -9.09 34.75 27.24
N TRP A 226 -8.93 34.75 28.57
CA TRP A 226 -8.13 33.72 29.24
C TRP A 226 -8.84 32.36 29.21
N GLY A 227 -10.17 32.33 29.37
CA GLY A 227 -10.96 31.10 29.27
C GLY A 227 -10.84 30.43 27.90
N THR A 228 -11.01 31.17 26.80
CA THR A 228 -10.88 30.59 25.44
C THR A 228 -9.45 30.17 25.11
N GLY A 229 -8.44 30.94 25.54
CA GLY A 229 -7.03 30.57 25.36
C GLY A 229 -6.66 29.27 26.09
N VAL A 230 -7.09 29.12 27.35
CA VAL A 230 -6.84 27.89 28.13
C VAL A 230 -7.56 26.69 27.53
N VAL A 231 -8.83 26.83 27.10
CA VAL A 231 -9.55 25.74 26.40
C VAL A 231 -8.84 25.34 25.11
N ALA A 232 -8.39 26.30 24.29
CA ALA A 232 -7.65 26.01 23.06
C ALA A 232 -6.32 25.29 23.33
N VAL A 233 -5.55 25.70 24.34
CA VAL A 233 -4.30 25.03 24.73
C VAL A 233 -4.56 23.61 25.24
N ILE A 234 -5.61 23.40 26.05
CA ILE A 234 -6.02 22.05 26.49
C ILE A 234 -6.44 21.20 25.29
N TRP A 235 -7.21 21.74 24.34
CA TRP A 235 -7.65 21.00 23.16
C TRP A 235 -6.47 20.61 22.26
N VAL A 236 -5.53 21.52 22.03
CA VAL A 236 -4.27 21.23 21.31
C VAL A 236 -3.42 20.21 22.06
N ALA A 237 -3.31 20.29 23.39
CA ALA A 237 -2.59 19.30 24.19
C ALA A 237 -3.26 17.92 24.16
N VAL A 238 -4.59 17.85 24.11
CA VAL A 238 -5.35 16.60 23.95
C VAL A 238 -5.16 16.02 22.54
N VAL A 239 -5.22 16.83 21.49
CA VAL A 239 -4.96 16.36 20.10
C VAL A 239 -3.52 15.89 19.93
N ILE A 240 -2.54 16.62 20.47
CA ILE A 240 -1.13 16.19 20.50
C ILE A 240 -0.99 14.90 21.33
N GLY A 241 -1.68 14.81 22.47
CA GLY A 241 -1.70 13.59 23.30
C GLY A 241 -2.27 12.39 22.55
N ILE A 242 -3.38 12.54 21.84
CA ILE A 242 -3.98 11.50 21.00
C ILE A 242 -3.04 11.14 19.83
N TYR A 243 -2.44 12.12 19.15
CA TYR A 243 -1.52 11.89 18.03
C TYR A 243 -0.22 11.19 18.46
N VAL A 244 0.38 11.62 19.59
CA VAL A 244 1.57 10.98 20.17
C VAL A 244 1.22 9.60 20.71
N ASN A 245 0.06 9.42 21.34
CA ASN A 245 -0.38 8.10 21.79
C ASN A 245 -0.64 7.15 20.60
N ALA A 246 -1.30 7.61 19.53
CA ALA A 246 -1.51 6.85 18.30
C ALA A 246 -0.20 6.48 17.60
N ARG A 247 0.80 7.38 17.64
CA ARG A 247 2.16 7.11 17.12
C ARG A 247 2.93 6.13 18.00
N ASN A 248 2.77 6.19 19.31
CA ASN A 248 3.39 5.25 20.26
C ASN A 248 2.65 3.90 20.34
N SER A 249 1.37 3.86 19.95
CA SER A 249 0.57 2.64 19.84
C SER A 249 0.67 1.97 18.47
N GLN A 250 1.42 2.55 17.52
CA GLN A 250 2.28 1.72 16.68
C GLN A 250 3.43 1.24 17.58
N THR A 251 3.12 0.20 18.35
CA THR A 251 4.02 -0.43 19.31
C THR A 251 5.34 -0.76 18.62
N ALA A 252 6.46 -0.56 19.31
CA ALA A 252 7.73 -1.08 18.84
C ALA A 252 7.56 -2.56 18.51
N ASN A 253 7.91 -2.97 17.28
CA ASN A 253 7.72 -4.34 16.82
C ASN A 253 8.57 -5.28 17.69
N THR A 254 7.97 -5.82 18.74
CA THR A 254 8.53 -6.93 19.51
C THR A 254 8.42 -8.19 18.66
N PRO A 255 9.45 -9.04 18.62
CA PRO A 255 9.29 -10.37 18.05
C PRO A 255 8.57 -11.29 19.06
N LEU A 256 7.69 -12.14 18.55
CA LEU A 256 7.00 -13.17 19.32
C LEU A 256 8.00 -14.23 19.83
N ALA A 257 9.00 -14.54 19.00
CA ALA A 257 10.10 -15.45 19.29
C ALA A 257 11.39 -15.01 18.57
N GLN A 258 12.54 -15.39 19.12
CA GLN A 258 13.87 -15.14 18.58
C GLN A 258 14.63 -16.46 18.49
N PHE A 259 15.25 -16.71 17.33
CA PHE A 259 16.13 -17.85 17.07
C PHE A 259 17.57 -17.39 16.82
N ASP A 260 18.54 -18.26 17.05
CA ASP A 260 19.98 -17.99 16.81
C ASP A 260 20.39 -18.10 15.33
N ALA A 261 19.43 -18.37 14.43
CA ALA A 261 19.63 -18.57 13.00
C ALA A 261 18.55 -17.85 12.18
N PRO A 262 18.80 -17.54 10.89
CA PRO A 262 17.78 -17.03 9.99
C PRO A 262 16.58 -17.98 9.92
N ILE A 263 15.38 -17.39 9.84
CA ILE A 263 14.16 -18.13 9.51
C ILE A 263 14.10 -18.22 7.99
N GLU A 264 14.41 -19.38 7.43
CA GLU A 264 14.44 -19.58 5.97
C GLU A 264 13.02 -19.83 5.44
N THR A 265 12.18 -20.59 6.16
CA THR A 265 10.78 -20.82 5.80
C THR A 265 9.82 -20.85 7.00
N ILE A 266 8.56 -20.50 6.79
CA ILE A 266 7.42 -20.64 7.70
C ILE A 266 6.26 -21.24 6.89
N THR A 267 5.48 -22.13 7.50
CA THR A 267 4.24 -22.64 6.89
C THR A 267 3.21 -23.04 7.96
N THR A 268 1.91 -23.00 7.63
CA THR A 268 0.80 -23.07 8.59
C THR A 268 -0.40 -23.82 8.02
N ALA A 269 -0.97 -24.73 8.79
CA ALA A 269 -2.24 -25.40 8.51
C ALA A 269 -2.85 -25.94 9.82
N GLY A 270 -4.18 -25.89 9.94
CA GLY A 270 -4.86 -26.02 11.23
C GLY A 270 -4.26 -25.08 12.29
N ASP A 271 -4.14 -25.58 13.52
CA ASP A 271 -3.39 -24.93 14.61
C ASP A 271 -1.86 -25.20 14.54
N SER A 272 -1.35 -25.87 13.49
CA SER A 272 0.07 -26.24 13.37
C SER A 272 0.88 -25.22 12.58
N LEU A 273 1.99 -24.80 13.16
CA LEU A 273 2.99 -23.89 12.60
C LEU A 273 4.32 -24.64 12.48
N LEU A 274 4.85 -24.74 11.26
CA LEU A 274 6.20 -25.24 10.99
C LEU A 274 7.13 -24.08 10.62
N LEU A 275 8.38 -24.15 11.09
CA LEU A 275 9.40 -23.13 10.87
C LEU A 275 10.74 -23.79 10.57
N GLY A 276 11.30 -23.50 9.39
CA GLY A 276 12.57 -24.01 8.92
C GLY A 276 13.73 -23.07 9.23
N THR A 277 14.78 -23.63 9.84
CA THR A 277 16.06 -22.96 10.05
C THR A 277 17.20 -23.83 9.51
N ARG A 278 18.42 -23.28 9.50
CA ARG A 278 19.64 -24.06 9.19
C ARG A 278 19.97 -25.17 10.20
N ALA A 279 19.32 -25.17 11.37
CA ALA A 279 19.43 -26.23 12.38
C ALA A 279 18.38 -27.35 12.19
N GLY A 280 17.58 -27.28 11.12
CA GLY A 280 16.47 -28.19 10.86
C GLY A 280 15.11 -27.52 11.04
N LEU A 281 14.07 -28.35 10.95
CA LEU A 281 12.67 -27.95 11.00
C LEU A 281 12.10 -28.07 12.43
N GLN A 282 11.28 -27.09 12.82
CA GLN A 282 10.64 -27.02 14.14
C GLN A 282 9.11 -26.89 13.98
N HIS A 283 8.36 -27.51 14.88
CA HIS A 283 6.91 -27.44 15.02
C HIS A 283 6.52 -26.66 16.27
N SER A 284 5.37 -25.97 16.20
CA SER A 284 4.74 -25.20 17.25
C SER A 284 3.22 -25.19 17.05
N SER A 285 2.46 -24.96 18.14
CA SER A 285 1.02 -24.62 18.09
C SER A 285 0.66 -23.21 18.58
N ASP A 286 1.61 -22.46 19.18
CA ASP A 286 1.33 -21.13 19.76
C ASP A 286 2.28 -20.01 19.29
N GLY A 287 3.27 -20.36 18.48
CA GLY A 287 4.35 -19.48 17.97
C GLY A 287 5.48 -19.21 18.96
N ARG A 288 5.40 -19.76 20.18
CA ARG A 288 6.34 -19.47 21.29
C ARG A 288 7.04 -20.70 21.82
N SER A 289 6.37 -21.84 21.80
CA SER A 289 6.89 -23.15 22.23
C SER A 289 7.20 -24.02 21.01
N TRP A 290 8.44 -24.49 20.93
CA TRP A 290 8.98 -25.11 19.72
C TRP A 290 9.61 -26.48 20.00
N SER A 291 9.33 -27.46 19.15
CA SER A 291 9.88 -28.82 19.20
C SER A 291 10.40 -29.25 17.82
N GLY A 292 11.55 -29.94 17.78
CA GLY A 292 12.12 -30.43 16.52
C GLY A 292 11.31 -31.58 15.91
N THR A 293 11.17 -31.60 14.59
CA THR A 293 10.35 -32.56 13.82
C THR A 293 11.08 -33.86 13.44
N GLY A 294 12.24 -34.13 14.05
CA GLY A 294 13.16 -35.19 13.63
C GLY A 294 13.92 -34.90 12.32
N LEU A 295 13.44 -33.97 11.48
CA LEU A 295 14.10 -33.56 10.23
C LEU A 295 15.24 -32.57 10.54
N ALA A 296 16.42 -33.12 10.82
CA ALA A 296 17.62 -32.39 11.23
C ALA A 296 18.47 -31.82 10.05
N GLU A 297 18.02 -31.99 8.81
CA GLU A 297 18.66 -31.44 7.62
C GLU A 297 18.07 -30.07 7.23
N PRO A 298 18.81 -29.20 6.51
CA PRO A 298 18.31 -27.89 6.11
C PRO A 298 17.11 -27.99 5.14
N VAL A 299 15.97 -27.46 5.58
CA VAL A 299 14.76 -27.29 4.76
C VAL A 299 14.83 -25.93 4.06
N LEU A 300 14.59 -25.92 2.75
CA LEU A 300 14.51 -24.71 1.93
C LEU A 300 13.13 -24.06 2.05
N THR A 301 12.08 -24.87 1.88
CA THR A 301 10.67 -24.45 1.92
C THR A 301 9.78 -25.63 2.32
N ALA A 302 8.58 -25.36 2.84
CA ALA A 302 7.56 -26.37 3.13
C ALA A 302 6.13 -25.86 2.87
N ALA A 303 5.26 -26.75 2.42
CA ALA A 303 3.84 -26.51 2.17
C ALA A 303 2.97 -27.57 2.87
N ALA A 304 1.80 -27.16 3.34
CA ALA A 304 0.76 -28.09 3.78
C ALA A 304 0.05 -28.69 2.56
N LEU A 305 -0.29 -29.97 2.62
CA LEU A 305 -1.09 -30.66 1.60
C LEU A 305 -2.57 -30.74 2.00
N ASP A 306 -2.88 -30.59 3.28
CA ASP A 306 -4.24 -30.60 3.85
C ASP A 306 -4.52 -29.35 4.73
N GLU A 307 -5.80 -29.01 4.90
CA GLU A 307 -6.22 -27.87 5.72
C GLU A 307 -6.00 -28.09 7.23
N ALA A 308 -5.91 -29.35 7.68
CA ALA A 308 -5.74 -29.73 9.07
C ALA A 308 -4.28 -29.79 9.53
N GLY A 309 -3.31 -29.68 8.62
CA GLY A 309 -1.88 -29.75 8.95
C GLY A 309 -1.42 -31.13 9.39
N THR A 310 -2.00 -32.19 8.83
CA THR A 310 -1.53 -33.58 9.01
C THR A 310 -0.52 -33.99 7.95
N GLN A 311 -0.63 -33.45 6.73
CA GLN A 311 0.18 -33.80 5.58
C GLN A 311 1.01 -32.60 5.12
N TRP A 312 2.32 -32.82 4.96
CA TRP A 312 3.26 -31.76 4.64
C TRP A 312 4.28 -32.24 3.62
N LEU A 313 4.66 -31.33 2.71
CA LEU A 313 5.75 -31.52 1.76
C LEU A 313 6.84 -30.47 2.05
N ALA A 314 8.08 -30.94 2.24
CA ALA A 314 9.24 -30.09 2.45
C ALA A 314 10.28 -30.34 1.35
N SER A 315 10.84 -29.26 0.79
CA SER A 315 12.00 -29.36 -0.10
C SER A 315 13.28 -29.10 0.68
N THR A 316 14.27 -29.98 0.50
CA THR A 316 15.53 -29.99 1.23
C THR A 316 16.70 -29.99 0.24
N MET A 317 17.92 -29.78 0.72
CA MET A 317 19.12 -29.89 -0.11
C MET A 317 19.37 -31.30 -0.68
N THR A 318 18.59 -32.31 -0.26
CA THR A 318 18.67 -33.72 -0.67
C THR A 318 17.36 -34.23 -1.28
N GLY A 319 16.53 -33.34 -1.83
CA GLY A 319 15.26 -33.67 -2.48
C GLY A 319 14.02 -33.45 -1.60
N LEU A 320 12.91 -34.05 -2.00
CA LEU A 320 11.61 -33.91 -1.32
C LEU A 320 11.47 -34.85 -0.12
N ARG A 321 10.83 -34.33 0.93
CA ARG A 321 10.39 -35.07 2.12
C ARG A 321 8.89 -34.90 2.32
N GLN A 322 8.20 -35.99 2.61
CA GLN A 322 6.77 -35.97 2.96
C GLN A 322 6.57 -36.39 4.42
N SER A 323 5.68 -35.71 5.12
CA SER A 323 5.11 -36.10 6.40
C SER A 323 3.62 -36.42 6.21
N LEU A 324 3.13 -37.42 6.94
CA LEU A 324 1.70 -37.79 7.00
C LEU A 324 1.14 -37.79 8.44
N ASP A 325 1.91 -37.28 9.41
CA ASP A 325 1.63 -37.32 10.85
C ASP A 325 1.89 -35.98 11.56
N SER A 326 1.45 -34.88 10.94
CA SER A 326 1.61 -33.49 11.41
C SER A 326 3.06 -33.03 11.59
N GLY A 327 3.98 -33.62 10.83
CA GLY A 327 5.40 -33.30 10.84
C GLY A 327 6.20 -34.06 11.89
N ALA A 328 5.65 -35.12 12.49
CA ALA A 328 6.35 -35.92 13.51
C ALA A 328 7.38 -36.90 12.91
N THR A 329 7.13 -37.42 11.71
CA THR A 329 8.08 -38.21 10.92
C THR A 329 8.10 -37.78 9.46
N TRP A 330 9.27 -37.94 8.83
CA TRP A 330 9.51 -37.48 7.45
C TRP A 330 10.12 -38.61 6.64
N GLN A 331 9.53 -38.89 5.49
CA GLN A 331 9.95 -39.95 4.57
C GLN A 331 10.52 -39.32 3.29
N ALA A 332 11.48 -40.00 2.66
CA ALA A 332 11.97 -39.59 1.34
C ALA A 332 10.87 -39.79 0.31
N LEU A 333 10.54 -38.74 -0.45
CA LEU A 333 9.59 -38.84 -1.55
C LEU A 333 10.40 -39.00 -2.85
N THR A 334 10.63 -40.26 -3.22
CA THR A 334 11.33 -40.66 -4.45
C THR A 334 10.34 -40.85 -5.59
N PRO A 335 10.47 -40.15 -6.73
CA PRO A 335 9.71 -40.44 -7.95
C PRO A 335 9.97 -41.88 -8.46
N ASP A 336 8.95 -42.52 -9.03
CA ASP A 336 9.00 -43.93 -9.47
C ASP A 336 10.09 -44.24 -10.52
N GLU A 337 10.53 -43.25 -11.31
CA GLU A 337 11.56 -43.43 -12.34
C GLU A 337 13.00 -43.20 -11.83
N GLY A 338 13.19 -42.83 -10.57
CA GLY A 338 14.50 -42.69 -9.94
C GLY A 338 15.31 -41.44 -10.34
N GLU A 339 14.67 -40.44 -10.95
CA GLU A 339 15.21 -39.08 -11.01
C GLU A 339 15.04 -38.39 -9.64
N ASP A 340 16.06 -37.65 -9.18
CA ASP A 340 15.94 -36.82 -8.00
C ASP A 340 14.95 -35.67 -8.25
N ALA A 341 13.91 -35.56 -7.42
CA ALA A 341 12.93 -34.48 -7.54
C ALA A 341 13.62 -33.09 -7.40
N PRO A 342 13.23 -32.07 -8.21
CA PRO A 342 13.93 -30.79 -8.22
C PRO A 342 14.03 -30.14 -6.84
N GLY A 343 15.19 -29.54 -6.55
CA GLY A 343 15.36 -28.68 -5.39
C GLY A 343 14.54 -27.39 -5.55
N PHE A 344 13.41 -27.30 -4.86
CA PHE A 344 12.51 -26.15 -4.94
C PHE A 344 12.92 -25.08 -3.93
N VAL A 345 12.93 -23.84 -4.41
CA VAL A 345 13.20 -22.63 -3.63
C VAL A 345 11.94 -22.19 -2.88
N ASP A 346 10.77 -22.30 -3.52
CA ASP A 346 9.49 -22.16 -2.83
C ASP A 346 8.44 -23.19 -3.31
N LEU A 347 7.52 -23.55 -2.41
CA LEU A 347 6.40 -24.47 -2.63
C LEU A 347 5.10 -23.75 -2.27
N ALA A 348 4.10 -23.85 -3.12
CA ALA A 348 2.73 -23.41 -2.82
C ALA A 348 1.75 -24.53 -3.16
N ALA A 349 0.76 -24.76 -2.32
CA ALA A 349 -0.26 -25.79 -2.50
C ALA A 349 -1.66 -25.18 -2.37
N LEU A 350 -2.66 -25.82 -2.99
CA LEU A 350 -4.06 -25.57 -2.72
C LEU A 350 -4.73 -26.82 -2.13
N PRO A 351 -4.69 -27.00 -0.79
CA PRO A 351 -5.59 -27.91 -0.11
C PRO A 351 -7.06 -27.61 -0.45
N PRO A 352 -7.94 -28.62 -0.50
CA PRO A 352 -7.69 -30.05 -0.39
C PRO A 352 -7.41 -30.72 -1.76
N MET A 353 -7.16 -29.96 -2.83
CA MET A 353 -7.16 -30.48 -4.21
C MET A 353 -5.94 -31.34 -4.57
N GLY A 354 -4.94 -31.47 -3.70
CA GLY A 354 -3.68 -32.18 -3.97
C GLY A 354 -2.75 -31.46 -4.95
N ILE A 355 -3.14 -30.29 -5.48
CA ILE A 355 -2.36 -29.54 -6.45
C ILE A 355 -1.26 -28.76 -5.74
N VAL A 356 -0.02 -28.97 -6.17
CA VAL A 356 1.18 -28.32 -5.64
C VAL A 356 1.97 -27.70 -6.79
N TRP A 357 2.45 -26.48 -6.59
CA TRP A 357 3.37 -25.78 -7.47
C TRP A 357 4.75 -25.66 -6.81
N GLY A 358 5.78 -25.95 -7.60
CA GLY A 358 7.18 -25.91 -7.17
C GLY A 358 7.97 -24.92 -8.01
N LEU A 359 8.58 -23.94 -7.35
CA LEU A 359 9.40 -22.92 -7.99
C LEU A 359 10.88 -23.23 -7.77
N THR A 360 11.63 -23.42 -8.87
CA THR A 360 13.10 -23.36 -8.84
C THR A 360 13.57 -21.95 -9.20
N GLU A 361 14.88 -21.72 -9.24
CA GLU A 361 15.43 -20.42 -9.64
C GLU A 361 15.19 -20.06 -11.11
N GLU A 362 14.87 -21.05 -11.97
CA GLU A 362 14.77 -20.90 -13.43
C GLU A 362 13.43 -21.41 -14.01
N ALA A 363 12.67 -22.22 -13.28
CA ALA A 363 11.48 -22.89 -13.77
C ALA A 363 10.36 -23.04 -12.73
N LEU A 364 9.13 -23.16 -13.22
CA LEU A 364 7.92 -23.46 -12.47
C LEU A 364 7.39 -24.85 -12.86
N TYR A 365 7.11 -25.67 -11.86
CA TYR A 365 6.55 -27.00 -11.98
C TYR A 365 5.19 -27.11 -11.30
N GLY A 366 4.38 -28.06 -11.74
CA GLY A 366 3.08 -28.39 -11.16
C GLY A 366 2.91 -29.90 -10.97
N SER A 367 2.32 -30.27 -9.85
CA SER A 367 1.91 -31.63 -9.47
C SER A 367 0.40 -31.62 -9.19
N GLU A 368 -0.30 -32.66 -9.63
CA GLU A 368 -1.73 -32.89 -9.36
C GLU A 368 -1.95 -34.04 -8.35
N ASP A 369 -0.88 -34.58 -7.77
CA ASP A 369 -0.85 -35.82 -6.97
C ASP A 369 -0.17 -35.66 -5.60
N GLY A 370 -0.14 -34.45 -5.04
CA GLY A 370 0.45 -34.17 -3.73
C GLY A 370 1.97 -34.03 -3.73
N GLY A 371 2.58 -33.90 -4.90
CA GLY A 371 4.03 -33.74 -5.11
C GLY A 371 4.77 -35.02 -5.52
N ILE A 372 4.06 -36.10 -5.89
CA ILE A 372 4.65 -37.39 -6.27
C ILE A 372 5.26 -37.30 -7.68
N THR A 373 4.52 -36.78 -8.65
CA THR A 373 5.00 -36.49 -10.01
C THR A 373 4.94 -34.99 -10.30
N TRP A 374 5.88 -34.52 -11.13
CA TRP A 374 6.05 -33.10 -11.44
C TRP A 374 6.10 -32.86 -12.95
N THR A 375 5.26 -31.97 -13.42
CA THR A 375 5.24 -31.48 -14.80
C THR A 375 5.91 -30.11 -14.88
N LEU A 376 6.75 -29.89 -15.89
CA LEU A 376 7.31 -28.57 -16.18
C LEU A 376 6.21 -27.70 -16.79
N LEU A 377 5.80 -26.63 -16.09
CA LEU A 377 4.80 -25.68 -16.58
C LEU A 377 5.43 -24.54 -17.38
N SER A 378 6.60 -24.07 -16.93
CA SER A 378 7.34 -22.98 -17.58
C SER A 378 8.82 -22.97 -17.20
N ASN A 379 9.68 -22.68 -18.17
CA ASN A 379 11.10 -22.36 -17.99
C ASN A 379 11.44 -20.95 -18.51
N GLU A 380 10.43 -20.11 -18.73
CA GLU A 380 10.56 -18.73 -19.20
C GLU A 380 10.19 -17.74 -18.06
N LEU A 381 10.81 -17.91 -16.89
CA LEU A 381 10.60 -17.01 -15.77
C LEU A 381 11.15 -15.60 -16.07
N PRO A 382 10.47 -14.52 -15.64
CA PRO A 382 10.83 -13.13 -15.96
C PRO A 382 12.01 -12.57 -15.12
N GLY A 383 12.67 -13.44 -14.34
CA GLY A 383 13.75 -13.15 -13.40
C GLY A 383 14.04 -14.39 -12.57
N ARG A 384 15.09 -14.37 -11.73
CA ARG A 384 15.48 -15.54 -10.93
C ARG A 384 14.41 -15.84 -9.87
N GLY A 385 13.78 -17.01 -9.93
CA GLY A 385 12.71 -17.43 -9.03
C GLY A 385 13.15 -17.45 -7.56
N ARG A 386 12.31 -16.91 -6.67
CA ARG A 386 12.59 -16.82 -5.22
C ARG A 386 11.40 -17.15 -4.31
N ALA A 387 10.19 -16.79 -4.74
CA ALA A 387 8.99 -16.89 -3.90
C ALA A 387 7.75 -17.17 -4.74
N LEU A 388 6.81 -17.92 -4.17
CA LEU A 388 5.62 -18.39 -4.87
C LEU A 388 4.37 -18.15 -4.01
N ALA A 389 3.32 -17.65 -4.64
CA ALA A 389 1.96 -17.62 -4.07
C ALA A 389 0.94 -17.89 -5.17
N VAL A 390 -0.21 -18.45 -4.81
CA VAL A 390 -1.30 -18.78 -5.73
C VAL A 390 -2.58 -18.13 -5.22
N GLY A 391 -3.36 -17.57 -6.13
CA GLY A 391 -4.70 -17.03 -5.90
C GLY A 391 -5.69 -17.54 -6.95
N PRO A 392 -6.96 -17.11 -6.91
CA PRO A 392 -7.99 -17.53 -7.86
C PRO A 392 -7.58 -17.32 -9.32
N GLY A 393 -7.23 -18.40 -10.01
CA GLY A 393 -6.78 -18.39 -11.41
C GLY A 393 -5.44 -17.69 -11.67
N LEU A 394 -4.67 -17.31 -10.63
CA LEU A 394 -3.44 -16.53 -10.78
C LEU A 394 -2.27 -17.15 -9.99
N ILE A 395 -1.13 -17.32 -10.66
CA ILE A 395 0.14 -17.71 -10.05
C ILE A 395 1.01 -16.45 -9.95
N TYR A 396 1.48 -16.13 -8.74
CA TYR A 396 2.37 -15.02 -8.45
C TYR A 396 3.77 -15.54 -8.15
N VAL A 397 4.77 -15.02 -8.87
CA VAL A 397 6.19 -15.32 -8.65
C VAL A 397 6.91 -14.05 -8.23
N GLY A 398 7.61 -14.14 -7.11
CA GLY A 398 8.63 -13.18 -6.67
C GLY A 398 9.97 -13.59 -7.23
N THR A 399 10.66 -12.66 -7.88
CA THR A 399 11.99 -12.83 -8.46
C THR A 399 12.98 -11.82 -7.87
N ASP A 400 14.18 -11.74 -8.43
CA ASP A 400 15.10 -10.62 -8.25
C ASP A 400 14.76 -9.37 -9.10
N GLN A 401 13.78 -9.47 -10.01
CA GLN A 401 13.21 -8.39 -10.82
C GLN A 401 11.82 -7.93 -10.31
N GLY A 402 11.42 -8.37 -9.12
CA GLY A 402 10.19 -7.98 -8.44
C GLY A 402 9.08 -9.02 -8.50
N VAL A 403 7.82 -8.57 -8.55
CA VAL A 403 6.63 -9.45 -8.54
C VAL A 403 6.03 -9.55 -9.93
N PHE A 404 5.69 -10.77 -10.34
CA PHE A 404 5.02 -11.06 -11.61
C PHE A 404 3.83 -11.99 -11.38
N ALA A 405 2.80 -11.89 -12.24
CA ALA A 405 1.61 -12.74 -12.20
C ALA A 405 1.30 -13.35 -13.57
N SER A 406 0.89 -14.61 -13.57
CA SER A 406 0.41 -15.34 -14.75
C SER A 406 -0.99 -15.89 -14.48
N GLY A 407 -1.89 -15.73 -15.47
CA GLY A 407 -3.23 -16.33 -15.49
C GLY A 407 -3.39 -17.48 -16.48
N ASP A 408 -2.28 -17.98 -17.04
CA ASP A 408 -2.26 -19.01 -18.09
C ASP A 408 -1.33 -20.19 -17.78
N GLY A 409 -1.05 -20.41 -16.49
CA GLY A 409 -0.21 -21.51 -16.00
C GLY A 409 1.29 -21.25 -16.06
N GLY A 410 1.72 -19.98 -16.12
CA GLY A 410 3.13 -19.58 -16.18
C GLY A 410 3.68 -19.38 -17.59
N ARG A 411 2.82 -19.38 -18.62
CA ARG A 411 3.23 -19.24 -20.04
C ARG A 411 3.48 -17.77 -20.41
N ASN A 412 2.69 -16.85 -19.86
CA ASN A 412 2.90 -15.41 -19.97
C ASN A 412 2.91 -14.75 -18.59
N TRP A 413 3.82 -13.78 -18.40
CA TRP A 413 4.03 -13.09 -17.13
C TRP A 413 3.76 -11.59 -17.25
N SER A 414 2.85 -11.08 -16.43
CA SER A 414 2.58 -9.65 -16.25
C SER A 414 3.38 -9.10 -15.06
N SER A 415 4.04 -7.95 -15.19
CA SER A 415 4.76 -7.34 -14.06
C SER A 415 3.80 -6.64 -13.12
N GLN A 416 3.83 -7.04 -11.85
CA GLN A 416 3.01 -6.48 -10.77
C GLN A 416 3.79 -5.48 -9.91
N ASN A 417 4.90 -4.94 -10.41
CA ASN A 417 5.80 -4.03 -9.67
C ASN A 417 5.23 -2.64 -9.31
N GLY A 418 3.96 -2.39 -9.62
CA GLY A 418 3.26 -1.13 -9.40
C GLY A 418 3.61 -0.05 -10.42
N SER A 419 2.87 1.05 -10.37
CA SER A 419 2.90 2.13 -11.36
C SER A 419 2.78 3.51 -10.67
N VAL A 420 2.14 4.49 -11.31
CA VAL A 420 1.99 5.88 -10.85
C VAL A 420 1.53 6.01 -9.39
N ASN A 421 0.63 5.13 -8.94
CA ASN A 421 0.03 5.18 -7.61
C ASN A 421 0.86 4.50 -6.51
N GLY A 422 2.03 3.96 -6.83
CA GLY A 422 2.94 3.30 -5.88
C GLY A 422 3.64 2.09 -6.48
N ARG A 423 4.96 1.99 -6.30
CA ARG A 423 5.82 0.90 -6.78
C ARG A 423 6.39 0.11 -5.61
N ILE A 424 6.65 -1.18 -5.82
CA ILE A 424 7.33 -2.00 -4.81
C ILE A 424 8.74 -1.42 -4.53
N VAL A 425 9.11 -1.34 -3.25
CA VAL A 425 10.29 -0.58 -2.80
C VAL A 425 11.61 -1.35 -3.03
N SER A 426 11.53 -2.68 -3.17
CA SER A 426 12.63 -3.56 -3.54
C SER A 426 12.17 -4.53 -4.62
N LEU A 427 13.03 -4.78 -5.61
CA LEU A 427 12.82 -5.82 -6.62
C LEU A 427 13.36 -7.19 -6.18
N ASP A 428 14.22 -7.26 -5.16
CA ASP A 428 14.55 -8.52 -4.49
C ASP A 428 13.36 -8.92 -3.62
N VAL A 429 12.51 -9.83 -4.12
CA VAL A 429 11.33 -10.38 -3.43
C VAL A 429 11.67 -11.77 -2.93
N ARG A 430 11.56 -12.01 -1.62
CA ARG A 430 12.04 -13.23 -0.96
C ARG A 430 10.94 -14.15 -0.47
N SER A 431 9.72 -13.64 -0.31
CA SER A 431 8.58 -14.42 0.13
C SER A 431 7.27 -13.76 -0.31
N LEU A 432 6.29 -14.55 -0.74
CA LEU A 432 4.96 -14.10 -1.11
C LEU A 432 3.88 -14.81 -0.28
N ALA A 433 2.79 -14.10 0.00
CA ALA A 433 1.56 -14.66 0.52
C ALA A 433 0.36 -13.89 -0.08
N PHE A 434 -0.70 -14.59 -0.47
CA PHE A 434 -1.89 -14.00 -1.08
C PHE A 434 -3.14 -14.31 -0.24
N ASP A 435 -3.84 -13.26 0.18
CA ASP A 435 -5.10 -13.37 0.91
C ASP A 435 -6.28 -13.32 -0.06
N ALA A 436 -6.79 -14.50 -0.42
CA ALA A 436 -7.89 -14.66 -1.35
C ALA A 436 -9.25 -14.09 -0.88
N VAL A 437 -9.36 -13.65 0.38
CA VAL A 437 -10.59 -13.04 0.94
C VAL A 437 -10.52 -11.51 0.96
N SER A 438 -9.34 -10.91 0.77
CA SER A 438 -9.19 -9.44 0.70
C SER A 438 -8.39 -8.93 -0.51
N GLY A 439 -8.04 -9.80 -1.45
CA GLY A 439 -7.22 -9.48 -2.62
C GLY A 439 -5.85 -8.91 -2.25
N MET A 440 -5.31 -9.24 -1.06
CA MET A 440 -4.05 -8.66 -0.60
C MET A 440 -2.88 -9.61 -0.89
N LEU A 441 -2.03 -9.20 -1.84
CA LEU A 441 -0.73 -9.82 -2.08
C LEU A 441 0.33 -9.13 -1.20
N TYR A 442 1.01 -9.90 -0.38
CA TYR A 442 2.08 -9.44 0.50
C TYR A 442 3.44 -9.90 -0.04
N ALA A 443 4.43 -9.01 -0.02
CA ALA A 443 5.78 -9.28 -0.50
C ALA A 443 6.84 -8.95 0.57
N GLY A 444 7.55 -9.99 1.01
CA GLY A 444 8.72 -9.87 1.88
C GLY A 444 9.97 -9.50 1.09
N THR A 445 10.72 -8.51 1.58
CA THR A 445 11.89 -7.95 0.89
C THR A 445 13.00 -7.59 1.89
N PRO A 446 14.24 -7.31 1.42
CA PRO A 446 15.33 -6.78 2.24
C PRO A 446 15.05 -5.50 3.03
N VAL A 447 14.03 -4.72 2.63
CA VAL A 447 13.69 -3.42 3.25
C VAL A 447 12.46 -3.49 4.16
N GLY A 448 11.78 -4.63 4.22
CA GLY A 448 10.57 -4.85 5.03
C GLY A 448 9.44 -5.53 4.27
N LEU A 449 8.24 -5.45 4.82
CA LEU A 449 7.02 -6.01 4.22
C LEU A 449 6.27 -4.97 3.38
N SER A 450 6.10 -5.26 2.09
CA SER A 450 5.23 -4.52 1.17
C SER A 450 3.90 -5.24 0.98
N PHE A 451 2.84 -4.52 0.62
CA PHE A 451 1.53 -5.10 0.27
C PHE A 451 0.89 -4.40 -0.94
N LEU A 452 0.13 -5.15 -1.72
CA LEU A 452 -0.64 -4.72 -2.87
C LEU A 452 -2.08 -5.24 -2.71
N ASN A 453 -3.09 -4.43 -3.04
CA ASN A 453 -4.44 -4.95 -3.26
C ASN A 453 -4.66 -5.11 -4.77
N THR A 454 -5.00 -6.33 -5.18
CA THR A 454 -5.13 -6.73 -6.60
C THR A 454 -6.42 -6.23 -7.23
N ASP A 455 -7.48 -6.10 -6.43
CA ASP A 455 -8.85 -5.94 -6.89
C ASP A 455 -9.17 -4.47 -7.21
N VAL A 456 -8.55 -3.55 -6.48
CA VAL A 456 -8.75 -2.09 -6.57
C VAL A 456 -7.66 -1.41 -7.44
N GLY A 457 -6.80 -2.19 -8.12
CA GLY A 457 -5.77 -1.66 -9.02
C GLY A 457 -4.75 -0.72 -8.36
N GLY A 458 -4.50 -0.92 -7.06
CA GLY A 458 -3.69 -0.02 -6.23
C GLY A 458 -2.20 -0.02 -6.57
N GLY A 459 -1.48 0.97 -6.03
CA GLY A 459 -0.02 0.89 -5.90
C GLY A 459 0.41 0.08 -4.68
N TRP A 460 1.69 -0.31 -4.62
CA TRP A 460 2.25 -0.95 -3.43
C TRP A 460 2.29 0.00 -2.24
N GLY A 461 1.77 -0.45 -1.11
CA GLY A 461 1.99 0.14 0.21
C GLY A 461 3.05 -0.62 1.01
N GLN A 462 3.47 -0.06 2.14
CA GLN A 462 4.35 -0.71 3.11
C GLN A 462 3.62 -0.92 4.45
N ARG A 463 3.96 -2.00 5.16
CA ARG A 463 3.59 -2.19 6.57
C ARG A 463 4.70 -1.69 7.49
N SER A 464 4.40 -1.41 8.77
CA SER A 464 5.38 -0.87 9.74
C SER A 464 6.49 -1.85 10.16
N LEU A 465 6.66 -3.00 9.48
CA LEU A 465 7.67 -4.01 9.79
C LEU A 465 8.94 -3.77 8.95
N THR A 466 9.99 -3.34 9.63
CA THR A 466 11.31 -3.03 9.05
C THR A 466 12.33 -4.12 9.31
N GLY A 467 13.13 -4.46 8.29
CA GLY A 467 14.18 -5.48 8.36
C GLY A 467 14.12 -6.39 7.13
N VAL A 468 15.07 -7.31 7.00
CA VAL A 468 15.05 -8.29 5.90
C VAL A 468 14.01 -9.35 6.21
N VAL A 469 12.86 -9.30 5.54
CA VAL A 469 11.89 -10.38 5.55
C VAL A 469 12.40 -11.50 4.64
N THR A 470 12.44 -12.72 5.19
CA THR A 470 12.88 -13.94 4.49
C THR A 470 11.74 -14.92 4.27
N SER A 471 10.77 -14.99 5.19
CA SER A 471 9.58 -15.83 5.01
C SER A 471 8.31 -15.17 5.53
N LEU A 472 7.17 -15.58 4.99
CA LEU A 472 5.89 -14.89 5.08
C LEU A 472 4.77 -15.85 4.70
N ARG A 473 3.85 -16.17 5.62
CA ARG A 473 2.62 -16.91 5.30
C ARG A 473 1.42 -16.38 6.08
N LEU A 474 0.25 -16.50 5.46
CA LEU A 474 -1.04 -16.26 6.08
C LEU A 474 -1.47 -17.51 6.83
N ASP A 475 -2.09 -17.31 7.98
CA ASP A 475 -2.66 -18.36 8.81
C ASP A 475 -3.88 -18.99 8.11
N GLY A 476 -3.88 -20.32 7.94
CA GLY A 476 -4.90 -21.02 7.16
C GLY A 476 -6.29 -21.01 7.80
N GLN A 477 -6.39 -20.86 9.12
CA GLN A 477 -7.67 -20.76 9.83
C GLN A 477 -8.15 -19.31 9.96
N ASN A 478 -7.26 -18.33 9.84
CA ASN A 478 -7.61 -16.91 9.92
C ASN A 478 -6.70 -16.02 9.06
N ASN A 479 -7.11 -15.74 7.82
CA ASN A 479 -6.42 -14.84 6.88
C ASN A 479 -6.12 -13.41 7.37
N GLN A 480 -6.62 -12.99 8.54
CA GLN A 480 -6.19 -11.73 9.17
C GLN A 480 -4.86 -11.88 9.92
N VAL A 481 -4.49 -13.11 10.29
CA VAL A 481 -3.24 -13.44 10.95
C VAL A 481 -2.14 -13.67 9.92
N LEU A 482 -1.02 -12.99 10.11
CA LEU A 482 0.12 -12.99 9.20
C LEU A 482 1.40 -13.26 10.00
N TRP A 483 2.11 -14.33 9.63
CA TRP A 483 3.34 -14.78 10.26
C TRP A 483 4.53 -14.35 9.40
N VAL A 484 5.56 -13.75 10.01
CA VAL A 484 6.74 -13.22 9.29
C VAL A 484 8.04 -13.66 9.96
N GLY A 485 8.92 -14.25 9.16
CA GLY A 485 10.29 -14.60 9.54
C GLY A 485 11.30 -13.64 8.92
N THR A 486 12.37 -13.35 9.66
CA THR A 486 13.43 -12.45 9.22
C THR A 486 14.82 -13.10 9.19
N GLN A 487 15.73 -12.49 8.43
CA GLN A 487 17.12 -12.95 8.30
C GLN A 487 17.89 -12.93 9.63
N ASP A 488 17.47 -12.11 10.60
CA ASP A 488 18.06 -12.05 11.96
C ASP A 488 17.29 -12.88 13.01
N GLY A 489 16.55 -13.90 12.55
CA GLY A 489 15.95 -14.93 13.41
C GLY A 489 14.73 -14.47 14.21
N ARG A 490 14.14 -13.32 13.90
CA ARG A 490 12.95 -12.80 14.58
C ARG A 490 11.68 -13.29 13.89
N LEU A 491 10.81 -13.94 14.67
CA LEU A 491 9.46 -14.27 14.28
C LEU A 491 8.52 -13.15 14.75
N PHE A 492 7.68 -12.65 13.87
CA PHE A 492 6.62 -11.69 14.18
C PHE A 492 5.25 -12.25 13.83
N ARG A 493 4.24 -11.91 14.63
CA ARG A 493 2.84 -12.23 14.36
C ARG A 493 2.02 -10.95 14.29
N SER A 494 1.37 -10.70 13.16
CA SER A 494 0.31 -9.72 13.07
C SER A 494 -1.04 -10.40 13.24
N PRO A 495 -1.96 -9.91 14.10
CA PRO A 495 -3.35 -10.37 14.15
C PRO A 495 -4.28 -9.66 13.14
N ASN A 496 -3.78 -8.68 12.39
CA ASN A 496 -4.60 -7.77 11.57
C ASN A 496 -3.90 -7.32 10.28
N ARG A 497 -3.64 -8.26 9.36
CA ARG A 497 -3.17 -8.01 7.98
C ARG A 497 -1.88 -7.18 7.86
N GLY A 498 -1.03 -7.23 8.87
CA GLY A 498 0.24 -6.51 8.98
C GLY A 498 0.13 -5.06 9.51
N VAL A 499 -1.03 -4.65 10.03
CA VAL A 499 -1.25 -3.29 10.57
C VAL A 499 -0.56 -3.10 11.94
N SER A 500 -0.46 -4.16 12.75
CA SER A 500 0.26 -4.17 14.02
C SER A 500 0.95 -5.52 14.26
N TRP A 501 1.98 -5.54 15.11
CA TRP A 501 2.90 -6.68 15.28
C TRP A 501 3.10 -7.05 16.74
N GLN A 502 3.33 -8.34 16.99
CA GLN A 502 3.58 -8.97 18.28
C GLN A 502 4.68 -10.03 18.19
#